data_AF-A0A0N1K6V2-F1
#
_entry.id   AF-A0A0N1K6V2-F1
#
_cell.length_a   1.000
_cell.length_b   1.000
_cell.length_c   1.000
_cell.angle_alpha   90.00
_cell.angle_beta   90.00
_cell.angle_gamma   90.00
#
_symmetry.space_group_name_H-M   'P 1'
#
loop_
_entity.id
_entity.type
_entity.pdbx_description
1 polymer ?
#
loop_
_entity_poly.entity_id
_entity_poly.type
_entity_poly.pdbx_seq_one_letter_code
_entity_poly.pdbx_strand_id
1 'polypeptide(L)'
;MTNCTPPGAVLIGDGSSAPRPTGALPTQPNWDVDADHIQVVVDHLSAALRTPALQHDATFLDTHSLGVGHDSCTAPADRYTVGLVRTRIVTPLHPDAGGSKAVGRSLADAIRTYEHHPNPGPA
;
A
#
# COMPACT_ATOMS: atom_id res chain seq x y z
N MET A 1 2.59 36.09 -10.01
CA MET A 1 2.87 34.74 -10.54
C MET A 1 3.11 33.86 -9.34
N THR A 2 2.11 33.09 -8.93
CA THR A 2 2.24 32.16 -7.80
C THR A 2 3.17 31.05 -8.24
N ASN A 3 4.30 30.89 -7.54
CA ASN A 3 5.32 29.91 -7.87
C ASN A 3 4.76 28.50 -7.56
N CYS A 4 4.35 27.75 -8.59
CA CYS A 4 4.00 26.35 -8.44
C CYS A 4 5.28 25.54 -8.28
N THR A 5 5.85 25.52 -7.07
CA THR A 5 6.77 24.44 -6.71
C THR A 5 5.95 23.14 -6.79
N PRO A 6 6.34 22.15 -7.59
CA PRO A 6 5.60 20.89 -7.65
C PRO A 6 5.59 20.29 -6.23
N PRO A 7 4.44 19.77 -5.76
CA PRO A 7 4.40 19.10 -4.47
C PRO A 7 5.44 17.97 -4.49
N GLY A 8 6.18 17.80 -3.38
CA GLY A 8 7.11 16.68 -3.23
C GLY A 8 6.44 15.38 -3.68
N ALA A 9 7.14 14.58 -4.48
CA ALA A 9 6.55 13.39 -5.09
C ALA A 9 5.97 12.46 -3.99
N VAL A 10 4.77 11.91 -4.22
CA VAL A 10 4.21 10.88 -3.34
C VAL A 10 4.48 9.52 -3.97
N LEU A 11 5.33 8.72 -3.31
CA LEU A 11 5.63 7.36 -3.75
C LEU A 11 4.74 6.39 -2.98
N ILE A 12 3.99 5.58 -3.72
CA ILE A 12 3.02 4.63 -3.16
C ILE A 12 3.71 3.27 -3.01
N GLY A 13 3.90 2.81 -1.77
CA GLY A 13 4.36 1.44 -1.47
C GLY A 13 3.28 0.42 -1.81
N ASP A 14 3.66 -0.82 -2.13
CA ASP A 14 2.74 -1.90 -2.50
C ASP A 14 2.03 -2.51 -1.28
N GLY A 15 0.69 -2.51 -1.31
CA GLY A 15 -0.15 -2.78 -0.13
C GLY A 15 -1.03 -4.03 -0.21
N SER A 16 -0.66 -5.04 -0.99
CA SER A 16 -1.57 -6.18 -1.24
C SER A 16 -1.39 -7.39 -0.31
N SER A 17 -0.29 -7.49 0.42
CA SER A 17 -0.07 -8.51 1.45
C SER A 17 0.28 -7.80 2.74
N ALA A 18 -0.63 -7.82 3.70
CA ALA A 18 -0.38 -7.37 5.05
C ALA A 18 0.08 -8.55 5.91
N PRO A 19 0.81 -8.32 7.02
CA PRO A 19 1.50 -9.36 7.74
C PRO A 19 0.45 -10.21 8.45
N ARG A 20 0.18 -11.37 7.87
CA ARG A 20 -0.56 -12.43 8.51
C ARG A 20 0.42 -13.58 8.67
N PRO A 21 0.62 -14.13 9.88
CA PRO A 21 1.59 -15.21 10.12
C PRO A 21 1.20 -16.54 9.47
N THR A 22 0.10 -16.57 8.70
CA THR A 22 -0.44 -17.76 8.07
C THR A 22 -1.08 -17.38 6.72
N GLY A 23 -0.98 -18.28 5.76
CA GLY A 23 -1.71 -18.26 4.51
C GLY A 23 -3.22 -18.54 4.70
N ALA A 24 -3.93 -18.83 3.61
CA ALA A 24 -5.38 -19.00 3.62
C ALA A 24 -5.89 -20.22 2.86
N LEU A 25 -5.11 -21.30 2.87
CA LEU A 25 -5.59 -22.60 2.42
C LEU A 25 -6.84 -23.05 3.20
N PRO A 26 -7.83 -23.68 2.53
CA PRO A 26 -7.89 -23.98 1.09
C PRO A 26 -8.53 -22.86 0.25
N THR A 27 -8.99 -21.77 0.87
CA THR A 27 -9.79 -20.72 0.19
C THR A 27 -9.00 -19.84 -0.76
N GLN A 28 -7.71 -19.66 -0.48
CA GLN A 28 -6.73 -19.08 -1.39
C GLN A 28 -5.55 -20.04 -1.47
N PRO A 29 -4.94 -20.21 -2.65
CA PRO A 29 -3.76 -21.06 -2.82
C PRO A 29 -2.51 -20.31 -2.32
N ASN A 30 -2.51 -19.95 -1.03
CA ASN A 30 -1.40 -19.27 -0.37
C ASN A 30 -1.04 -20.08 0.87
N TRP A 31 0.12 -20.73 0.84
CA TRP A 31 0.65 -21.50 1.96
C TRP A 31 1.30 -20.54 2.96
N ASP A 32 1.44 -20.96 4.21
CA ASP A 32 2.05 -20.12 5.26
C ASP A 32 3.45 -19.65 4.86
N VAL A 33 4.29 -20.57 4.36
CA VAL A 33 5.66 -20.26 3.92
C VAL A 33 5.72 -19.33 2.71
N ASP A 34 4.74 -19.42 1.81
CA ASP A 34 4.68 -18.57 0.61
C ASP A 34 4.18 -17.17 1.00
N ALA A 35 3.21 -17.09 1.91
CA ALA A 35 2.70 -15.83 2.44
C ALA A 35 3.82 -15.05 3.16
N ASP A 36 4.61 -15.73 3.99
CA ASP A 36 5.78 -15.14 4.66
C ASP A 36 6.82 -14.66 3.64
N HIS A 37 7.11 -15.46 2.61
CA HIS A 37 8.07 -15.07 1.57
C HIS A 37 7.60 -13.83 0.79
N ILE A 38 6.33 -13.81 0.37
CA ILE A 38 5.73 -12.66 -0.32
C ILE A 38 5.81 -11.43 0.57
N GLN A 39 5.51 -11.55 1.87
CA GLN A 39 5.61 -10.43 2.81
C GLN A 39 7.02 -9.85 2.87
N VAL A 40 8.05 -10.71 2.98
CA VAL A 40 9.46 -10.27 2.97
C VAL A 40 9.81 -9.52 1.68
N VAL A 41 9.32 -9.97 0.53
CA VAL A 41 9.56 -9.31 -0.76
C VAL A 41 8.86 -7.95 -0.85
N VAL A 42 7.62 -7.84 -0.35
CA VAL A 42 6.87 -6.58 -0.28
C VAL A 42 7.54 -5.59 0.68
N ASP A 43 8.01 -6.06 1.84
CA ASP A 43 8.75 -5.22 2.80
C ASP A 43 10.05 -4.69 2.17
N HIS A 44 10.76 -5.54 1.42
CA HIS A 44 11.96 -5.15 0.70
C HIS A 44 11.66 -4.11 -0.39
N LEU A 45 10.58 -4.29 -1.18
CA LEU A 45 10.16 -3.31 -2.18
C LEU A 45 9.79 -1.97 -1.53
N SER A 46 8.99 -2.00 -0.47
CA SER A 46 8.61 -0.82 0.29
C SER A 46 9.84 -0.09 0.85
N ALA A 47 10.85 -0.80 1.36
CA ALA A 47 12.11 -0.20 1.81
C ALA A 47 12.92 0.42 0.65
N ALA A 48 12.97 -0.27 -0.50
CA ALA A 48 13.65 0.20 -1.70
C ALA A 48 12.99 1.43 -2.33
N LEU A 49 11.69 1.63 -2.11
CA LEU A 49 10.94 2.82 -2.50
C LEU A 49 11.08 3.95 -1.47
N ARG A 50 10.92 3.63 -0.18
CA ARG A 50 10.98 4.60 0.92
C ARG A 50 12.33 5.31 1.01
N THR A 51 13.43 4.57 0.84
CA THR A 51 14.79 5.12 0.95
C THR A 51 15.03 6.30 -0.02
N PRO A 52 14.89 6.14 -1.35
CA PRO A 52 15.08 7.26 -2.28
C PRO A 52 14.02 8.36 -2.10
N ALA A 53 12.78 8.02 -1.70
CA ALA A 53 11.79 9.05 -1.43
C ALA A 53 12.27 10.02 -0.33
N LEU A 54 12.77 9.48 0.79
CA LEU A 54 13.31 10.29 1.89
C LEU A 54 14.59 11.04 1.49
N GLN A 55 15.44 10.46 0.64
CA GLN A 55 16.67 11.09 0.16
C GLN A 55 16.42 12.28 -0.79
N HIS A 56 15.24 12.34 -1.41
CA HIS A 56 14.87 13.35 -2.40
C HIS A 56 13.68 14.22 -1.96
N ASP A 57 13.47 14.36 -0.65
CA ASP A 57 12.41 15.19 -0.06
C ASP A 57 10.99 14.85 -0.56
N ALA A 58 10.80 13.61 -0.99
CA ALA A 58 9.53 13.04 -1.39
C ALA A 58 8.85 12.36 -0.19
N THR A 59 7.51 12.35 -0.22
CA THR A 59 6.71 11.66 0.79
C THR A 59 6.52 10.21 0.36
N PHE A 60 6.88 9.26 1.21
CA PHE A 60 6.52 7.86 1.01
C PHE A 60 5.16 7.59 1.64
N LEU A 61 4.17 7.24 0.82
CA LEU A 61 2.87 6.78 1.26
C LEU A 61 2.89 5.26 1.42
N ASP A 62 3.01 4.83 2.66
CA ASP A 62 2.87 3.43 3.02
C ASP A 62 1.42 2.98 2.84
N THR A 63 1.15 2.15 1.81
CA THR A 63 -0.17 1.53 1.64
C THR A 63 -0.26 0.13 2.21
N HIS A 64 0.86 -0.47 2.62
CA HIS A 64 0.87 -1.76 3.28
C HIS A 64 0.12 -1.70 4.61
N SER A 65 0.33 -0.65 5.41
CA SER A 65 -0.43 -0.43 6.65
C SER A 65 -1.95 -0.33 6.46
N LEU A 66 -2.42 0.13 5.29
CA LEU A 66 -3.85 0.18 4.96
C LEU A 66 -4.45 -1.21 4.70
N GLY A 67 -3.62 -2.18 4.31
CA GLY A 67 -4.01 -3.56 4.04
C GLY A 67 -4.08 -4.44 5.29
N VAL A 68 -3.57 -4.00 6.44
CA VAL A 68 -3.57 -4.79 7.69
C VAL A 68 -5.00 -5.16 8.09
N GLY A 69 -5.28 -6.46 8.16
CA GLY A 69 -6.63 -6.99 8.40
C GLY A 69 -7.55 -7.00 7.17
N HIS A 70 -7.12 -6.46 6.04
CA HIS A 70 -7.87 -6.32 4.79
C HIS A 70 -7.16 -6.99 3.60
N ASP A 71 -6.25 -7.93 3.84
CA ASP A 71 -5.52 -8.65 2.80
C ASP A 71 -6.40 -9.72 2.09
N SER A 72 -5.80 -10.39 1.11
CA SER A 72 -6.50 -11.40 0.28
C SER A 72 -7.06 -12.61 1.04
N CYS A 73 -6.56 -12.86 2.25
CA CYS A 73 -6.99 -13.91 3.17
C CYS A 73 -8.18 -13.46 4.05
N THR A 74 -8.55 -12.18 4.07
CA THR A 74 -9.75 -11.70 4.76
C THR A 74 -11.02 -12.13 4.02
N ALA A 75 -12.16 -12.25 4.72
CA ALA A 75 -13.46 -12.47 4.10
C ALA A 75 -13.71 -11.50 2.91
N PRO A 76 -14.42 -11.95 1.85
CA PRO A 76 -14.66 -11.13 0.64
C PRO A 76 -15.34 -9.78 0.86
N ALA A 77 -16.05 -9.60 1.97
CA ALA A 77 -16.72 -8.35 2.31
C ALA A 77 -15.77 -7.31 2.92
N ASP A 78 -14.71 -7.78 3.58
CA ASP A 78 -13.81 -6.92 4.35
C ASP A 78 -12.43 -6.78 3.70
N ARG A 79 -12.06 -7.59 2.70
CA ARG A 79 -10.76 -7.43 2.02
C ARG A 79 -10.71 -6.16 1.15
N TYR A 80 -9.55 -5.54 1.10
CA TYR A 80 -9.19 -4.48 0.15
C TYR A 80 -8.45 -5.02 -1.06
N THR A 81 -7.75 -6.14 -0.92
CA THR A 81 -7.02 -6.79 -2.02
C THR A 81 -7.75 -8.05 -2.45
N VAL A 82 -8.03 -8.18 -3.75
CA VAL A 82 -8.66 -9.39 -4.29
C VAL A 82 -7.66 -10.54 -4.30
N GLY A 83 -8.11 -11.73 -3.91
CA GLY A 83 -7.25 -12.92 -3.91
C GLY A 83 -7.00 -13.49 -5.30
N LEU A 84 -6.11 -14.48 -5.36
CA LEU A 84 -5.85 -15.28 -6.56
C LEU A 84 -7.11 -16.02 -7.01
N VAL A 85 -7.81 -16.64 -6.06
CA VAL A 85 -9.16 -17.15 -6.29
C VAL A 85 -10.10 -15.98 -6.08
N ARG A 86 -10.53 -15.41 -7.21
CA ARG A 86 -11.35 -14.19 -7.24
C ARG A 86 -12.79 -14.48 -6.86
N THR A 87 -13.35 -13.59 -6.04
CA THR A 87 -14.78 -13.54 -5.72
C THR A 87 -15.50 -12.35 -6.41
N ARG A 88 -14.75 -11.55 -7.19
CA ARG A 88 -15.21 -10.36 -7.93
C ARG A 88 -14.49 -10.26 -9.28
N ILE A 89 -15.07 -9.56 -10.26
CA ILE A 89 -14.44 -9.29 -11.57
C ILE A 89 -13.43 -8.13 -11.42
N VAL A 90 -12.30 -8.45 -10.80
CA VAL A 90 -11.16 -7.54 -10.60
C VAL A 90 -9.88 -8.34 -10.90
N THR A 91 -8.81 -7.66 -11.30
CA THR A 91 -7.51 -8.31 -11.50
C THR A 91 -7.05 -8.96 -10.19
N PRO A 92 -6.59 -10.23 -10.20
CA PRO A 92 -6.07 -10.88 -9.00
C PRO A 92 -4.96 -10.06 -8.34
N LEU A 93 -4.89 -10.09 -7.01
CA LEU A 93 -3.89 -9.38 -6.19
C LEU A 93 -3.89 -7.85 -6.33
N HIS A 94 -4.92 -7.27 -6.96
CA HIS A 94 -5.09 -5.82 -7.02
C HIS A 94 -6.13 -5.35 -6.00
N PRO A 95 -6.08 -4.08 -5.59
CA PRO A 95 -7.14 -3.48 -4.79
C PRO A 95 -8.50 -3.61 -5.47
N ASP A 96 -9.53 -3.88 -4.68
CA ASP A 96 -10.91 -3.70 -5.09
C ASP A 96 -11.36 -2.23 -4.91
N ALA A 97 -12.65 -1.95 -5.13
CA ALA A 97 -13.16 -0.60 -4.98
C ALA A 97 -13.00 -0.03 -3.55
N GLY A 98 -13.08 -0.87 -2.51
CA GLY A 98 -12.85 -0.48 -1.12
C GLY A 98 -11.37 -0.15 -0.88
N GLY A 99 -10.47 -1.01 -1.35
CA GLY A 99 -9.03 -0.80 -1.28
C GLY A 99 -8.57 0.44 -2.04
N SER A 100 -9.02 0.63 -3.28
CA SER A 100 -8.72 1.84 -4.06
C SER A 100 -9.22 3.11 -3.37
N LYS A 101 -10.39 3.06 -2.72
CA LYS A 101 -10.93 4.19 -1.96
C LYS A 101 -10.08 4.48 -0.71
N ALA A 102 -9.61 3.46 0.00
CA ALA A 102 -8.73 3.62 1.16
C ALA A 102 -7.41 4.29 0.78
N VAL A 103 -6.76 3.81 -0.29
CA VAL A 103 -5.53 4.42 -0.83
C VAL A 103 -5.78 5.86 -1.25
N GLY A 104 -6.86 6.13 -2.00
CA GLY A 104 -7.20 7.48 -2.45
C GLY A 104 -7.44 8.46 -1.30
N ARG A 105 -8.07 8.01 -0.21
CA ARG A 105 -8.25 8.82 1.00
C ARG A 105 -6.91 9.13 1.67
N SER A 106 -6.08 8.11 1.86
CA SER A 106 -4.75 8.26 2.48
C SER A 106 -3.86 9.24 1.69
N LEU A 107 -3.87 9.13 0.35
CA LEU A 107 -3.18 10.06 -0.54
C LEU A 107 -3.70 11.49 -0.40
N ALA A 108 -5.02 11.68 -0.41
CA ALA A 108 -5.61 13.01 -0.27
C ALA A 108 -5.25 13.64 1.09
N ASP A 109 -5.23 12.86 2.16
CA ASP A 109 -4.85 13.33 3.50
C ASP A 109 -3.36 13.70 3.56
N ALA A 110 -2.49 12.93 2.91
CA ALA A 110 -1.06 13.24 2.79
C ALA A 110 -0.80 14.55 2.04
N ILE A 111 -1.49 14.78 0.91
CA ILE A 111 -1.38 16.02 0.13
C ILE A 111 -1.80 17.23 0.96
N ARG A 112 -2.96 17.17 1.65
CA ARG A 112 -3.42 18.27 2.50
C ARG A 112 -2.46 18.57 3.65
N THR A 113 -1.86 17.53 4.24
CA THR A 113 -0.88 17.70 5.31
C THR A 113 0.37 18.42 4.81
N TYR A 114 0.88 18.04 3.63
CA TYR A 114 2.02 18.69 3.00
C TYR A 114 1.75 20.18 2.69
N GLU A 115 0.55 20.52 2.20
CA GLU A 115 0.15 21.90 1.94
C GLU A 115 0.15 22.79 3.20
N HIS A 116 -0.15 22.23 4.37
CA HIS A 116 -0.20 22.97 5.64
C HIS A 116 1.15 22.99 6.38
N HIS A 117 2.02 22.00 6.16
CA HIS A 117 3.33 21.90 6.77
C HIS A 117 4.37 21.40 5.75
N PRO A 118 4.96 22.32 4.96
CA PRO A 118 5.98 21.95 3.99
C PRO A 118 7.18 21.31 4.70
N ASN A 119 7.69 20.20 4.18
CA ASN A 119 8.93 19.61 4.65
C ASN A 119 10.08 20.64 4.46
N PRO A 120 10.81 21.06 5.52
CA PRO A 120 11.83 22.10 5.40
C PRO A 120 13.06 21.71 4.56
N GLY A 121 13.16 20.45 4.12
CA GLY A 121 14.33 19.92 3.41
C GLY A 121 15.57 19.83 4.33
N PRO A 122 16.63 19.11 3.92
CA PRO A 122 17.90 19.13 4.63
C PRO A 122 18.60 20.49 4.42
N ALA A 123 19.08 21.05 5.53
CA ALA A 123 19.92 22.25 5.57
C ALA A 123 21.30 22.06 4.95
#